data_AF-A0A6L8FW71-F1
#
_entry.id   AF-A0A6L8FW71-F1
#
_cell.length_a   1.000
_cell.length_b   1.000
_cell.length_c   1.000
_cell.angle_alpha   90.00
_cell.angle_beta   90.00
_cell.angle_gamma   90.00
#
_symmetry.space_group_name_H-M   'P 1'
#
loop_
_entity.id
_entity.type
_entity.pdbx_description
1 polymer ?
#
loop_
_entity_poly.entity_id
_entity_poly.type
_entity_poly.pdbx_seq_one_letter_code
_entity_poly.pdbx_strand_id
1 'polypeptide(L)'
;MLQPSELAKIATIIALARYLSDRNTEHINSFNSFLGALFLVLVPIALIVRQPDLGTAISFGAPFFPMLYWAGMRKFFIFLVISPLISVFCSLDPLWQQNT
;
A
#
# COMPACT_ATOMS: atom_id res chain seq x y z
N MET A 1 -6.52 -20.77 15.66
CA MET A 1 -7.36 -20.36 14.52
C MET A 1 -6.43 -19.74 13.49
N LEU A 2 -6.09 -20.46 12.43
CA LEU A 2 -5.29 -19.92 11.32
C LEU A 2 -6.26 -19.18 10.40
N GLN A 3 -6.44 -17.88 10.65
CA GLN A 3 -7.30 -17.08 9.80
C GLN A 3 -6.58 -16.88 8.45
N PRO A 4 -7.24 -17.17 7.31
CA PRO A 4 -6.61 -17.05 6.00
C PRO A 4 -6.01 -15.67 5.73
N SER A 5 -6.57 -14.62 6.33
CA SER A 5 -6.08 -13.24 6.26
C SER A 5 -4.72 -13.03 6.92
N GLU A 6 -4.41 -13.67 8.05
CA GLU A 6 -3.08 -13.50 8.68
C GLU A 6 -1.97 -14.15 7.84
N LEU A 7 -2.23 -15.33 7.26
CA LEU A 7 -1.28 -16.01 6.39
C LEU A 7 -1.05 -15.24 5.08
N ALA A 8 -2.12 -14.69 4.48
CA ALA A 8 -2.02 -13.83 3.31
C ALA A 8 -1.16 -12.59 3.58
N LYS A 9 -1.23 -12.01 4.79
CA LYS A 9 -0.45 -10.83 5.18
C LYS A 9 1.04 -11.12 5.15
N ILE A 10 1.45 -12.20 5.81
CA ILE A 10 2.85 -12.61 5.89
C ILE A 10 3.39 -12.95 4.50
N ALA A 11 2.63 -13.69 3.70
CA ALA A 11 3.00 -14.01 2.32
C ALA A 11 3.20 -12.74 1.47
N THR A 12 2.32 -11.75 1.62
CA THR A 12 2.40 -10.46 0.92
C THR A 12 3.66 -9.69 1.31
N ILE A 13 3.96 -9.62 2.62
CA ILE A 13 5.15 -8.95 3.14
C ILE A 13 6.42 -9.60 2.57
N ILE A 14 6.51 -10.93 2.57
CA ILE A 14 7.67 -11.66 2.05
C ILE A 14 7.79 -11.47 0.53
N ALA A 15 6.69 -11.55 -0.21
CA ALA A 15 6.68 -11.35 -1.65
C ALA A 15 7.10 -9.92 -2.04
N LEU A 16 6.59 -8.92 -1.31
CA LEU A 16 6.93 -7.52 -1.52
C LEU A 16 8.41 -7.26 -1.18
N ALA A 17 8.90 -7.78 -0.05
CA ALA A 17 10.29 -7.67 0.35
C ALA A 17 11.22 -8.30 -0.70
N ARG A 18 10.88 -9.50 -1.20
CA ARG A 18 11.65 -10.17 -2.24
C ARG A 18 11.65 -9.39 -3.56
N TYR A 19 10.47 -8.93 -4.00
CA TYR A 19 10.30 -8.16 -5.24
C TYR A 19 11.05 -6.83 -5.22
N LEU A 20 11.11 -6.17 -4.06
CA LEU A 20 11.89 -4.95 -3.88
C LEU A 20 13.39 -5.24 -3.76
N SER A 21 13.77 -6.31 -3.06
CA SER A 21 15.17 -6.71 -2.88
C SER A 21 15.85 -7.19 -4.15
N ASP A 22 15.12 -7.84 -5.08
CA ASP A 22 15.69 -8.33 -6.34
C ASP A 22 15.96 -7.20 -7.37
N ARG A 23 15.56 -5.95 -7.08
CA ARG A 23 15.80 -4.82 -7.98
C ARG A 23 16.95 -3.94 -7.52
N ASN A 24 17.85 -3.62 -8.46
CA ASN A 24 18.84 -2.56 -8.26
C ASN A 24 18.15 -1.21 -7.99
N THR A 25 18.84 -0.36 -7.22
CA THR A 25 18.38 0.97 -6.81
C THR A 25 17.99 1.88 -7.99
N GLU A 26 18.59 1.67 -9.16
CA GLU A 26 18.21 2.40 -10.38
C GLU A 26 16.83 1.99 -10.92
N HIS A 27 16.54 0.68 -10.94
CA HIS A 27 15.25 0.16 -11.41
C HIS A 27 14.13 0.37 -10.39
N ILE A 28 14.45 0.51 -9.10
CA ILE A 28 13.45 0.71 -8.05
C ILE A 28 12.72 2.04 -8.19
N ASN A 29 13.35 3.04 -8.81
CA ASN A 29 12.78 4.36 -9.07
C ASN A 29 11.93 4.44 -10.35
N SER A 30 11.63 3.30 -10.99
CA SER A 30 10.76 3.25 -12.16
C SER A 30 9.28 3.13 -11.77
N PHE A 31 8.41 3.73 -12.59
CA PHE A 31 6.96 3.60 -12.43
C PHE A 31 6.50 2.13 -12.49
N ASN A 32 7.18 1.29 -13.29
CA ASN A 32 6.91 -0.14 -13.38
C ASN A 32 7.18 -0.88 -12.06
N SER A 33 8.25 -0.52 -11.35
CA SER A 33 8.56 -1.09 -10.04
C SER A 33 7.46 -0.76 -9.02
N PHE A 34 7.01 0.49 -9.00
CA PHE A 34 5.90 0.91 -8.16
C PHE A 34 4.60 0.16 -8.49
N LEU A 35 4.24 0.09 -9.78
CA LEU A 35 3.04 -0.62 -10.25
C LEU A 35 3.04 -2.10 -9.84
N GLY A 36 4.15 -2.82 -10.02
CA GLY A 36 4.18 -4.23 -9.62
C GLY A 36 4.24 -4.42 -8.10
N ALA A 37 4.84 -3.49 -7.34
CA ALA A 37 4.75 -3.51 -5.89
C ALA A 37 3.29 -3.28 -5.42
N LEU A 38 2.61 -2.33 -6.05
CA LEU A 38 1.20 -2.04 -5.80
C LEU A 38 0.33 -3.25 -6.13
N PHE A 39 0.59 -3.93 -7.26
CA PHE A 39 -0.13 -5.13 -7.65
C PHE A 39 0.03 -6.27 -6.62
N LEU A 40 1.24 -6.49 -6.11
CA LEU A 40 1.49 -7.48 -5.06
C LEU A 40 0.69 -7.24 -3.79
N VAL A 41 0.39 -5.99 -3.45
CA VAL A 41 -0.42 -5.62 -2.29
C VAL A 41 -1.92 -5.60 -2.61
N LEU A 42 -2.31 -5.21 -3.82
CA LEU A 42 -3.72 -5.16 -4.22
C LEU A 42 -4.35 -6.54 -4.39
N VAL A 43 -3.61 -7.54 -4.88
CA VAL A 43 -4.11 -8.92 -5.02
C VAL A 43 -4.65 -9.49 -3.69
N PRO A 44 -3.89 -9.49 -2.58
CA PRO A 44 -4.36 -9.99 -1.29
C PRO A 44 -5.44 -9.07 -0.69
N ILE A 45 -5.37 -7.75 -0.87
CA ILE A 45 -6.44 -6.83 -0.45
C ILE A 45 -7.75 -7.18 -1.15
N ALA A 46 -7.74 -7.45 -2.46
CA ALA A 46 -8.94 -7.83 -3.21
C ALA A 46 -9.55 -9.15 -2.73
N LEU A 47 -8.72 -10.13 -2.34
CA LEU A 47 -9.19 -11.37 -1.70
C LEU A 47 -9.84 -11.12 -0.33
N ILE A 48 -9.35 -10.12 0.41
CA ILE A 48 -9.80 -9.79 1.77
C ILE A 48 -11.02 -8.87 1.79
N VAL A 49 -11.24 -8.03 0.77
CA VAL A 49 -12.46 -7.19 0.66
C VAL A 49 -13.74 -8.04 0.70
N ARG A 50 -13.67 -9.33 0.38
CA ARG A 50 -14.79 -10.28 0.57
C ARG A 50 -15.10 -10.63 2.03
N GLN A 51 -14.16 -10.40 2.96
CA GLN A 51 -14.31 -10.55 4.40
C GLN A 51 -14.45 -9.14 4.97
N PRO A 52 -15.64 -8.52 5.06
CA PRO A 52 -15.86 -7.08 5.16
C PRO A 52 -15.37 -6.47 6.50
N ASP A 53 -14.06 -6.49 6.72
CA ASP A 53 -13.35 -6.03 7.91
C ASP A 53 -12.40 -4.91 7.46
N LEU A 54 -12.89 -3.67 7.53
CA LEU A 54 -12.16 -2.46 7.13
C LEU A 54 -10.83 -2.30 7.89
N GLY A 55 -10.76 -2.75 9.14
CA GLY A 55 -9.53 -2.72 9.95
C GLY A 55 -8.42 -3.63 9.41
N THR A 56 -8.80 -4.76 8.80
CA THR A 56 -7.84 -5.69 8.20
C THR A 56 -7.31 -5.13 6.89
N ALA A 57 -8.14 -4.50 6.07
CA ALA A 57 -7.71 -3.86 4.81
C ALA A 57 -6.64 -2.77 5.04
N ILE A 58 -6.82 -1.92 6.06
CA ILE A 58 -5.84 -0.87 6.41
C ILE A 58 -4.52 -1.50 6.89
N SER A 59 -4.60 -2.57 7.69
CA SER A 59 -3.43 -3.29 8.20
C SER A 59 -2.58 -3.93 7.08
N PHE A 60 -3.19 -4.26 5.94
CA PHE A 60 -2.50 -4.77 4.76
C PHE A 60 -1.81 -3.67 3.94
N GLY A 61 -2.42 -2.48 3.87
CA GLY A 61 -1.82 -1.32 3.18
C GLY A 61 -0.72 -0.63 3.99
N ALA A 62 -0.78 -0.69 5.32
CA ALA A 62 0.17 -0.05 6.23
C ALA A 62 1.67 -0.33 5.93
N PRO A 63 2.12 -1.57 5.67
CA PRO A 63 3.52 -1.85 5.40
C PRO A 63 4.01 -1.38 4.03
N PHE A 64 3.12 -1.01 3.09
CA PHE A 64 3.49 -0.71 1.71
C PHE A 64 4.45 0.48 1.59
N PHE A 65 4.10 1.64 2.17
CA PHE A 65 4.93 2.84 2.09
C PHE A 65 6.28 2.71 2.83
N PRO A 66 6.34 2.17 4.06
CA PRO A 66 7.61 1.90 4.74
C PRO A 66 8.54 0.98 3.94
N MET A 67 8.01 -0.06 3.29
CA MET A 67 8.81 -0.99 2.49
C MET A 67 9.38 -0.34 1.23
N LEU A 68 8.61 0.52 0.56
CA LEU A 68 9.12 1.31 -0.57
C LEU A 68 10.27 2.23 -0.14
N TYR A 69 10.13 2.85 1.04
CA TYR A 69 11.18 3.68 1.61
C TYR A 69 12.44 2.88 1.93
N TRP A 70 12.30 1.72 2.61
CA TRP A 70 13.42 0.83 2.93
C TRP A 70 14.10 0.23 1.71
N ALA A 71 13.35 -0.01 0.63
CA ALA A 71 13.90 -0.47 -0.63
C ALA A 71 14.79 0.57 -1.33
N GLY A 72 14.86 1.82 -0.82
CA GLY A 72 15.68 2.88 -1.41
C GLY A 72 14.98 3.62 -2.55
N MET A 73 13.66 3.55 -2.64
CA MET A 73 12.89 4.39 -3.56
C MET A 73 13.03 5.87 -3.14
N ARG A 74 13.25 6.75 -4.10
CA ARG A 74 13.38 8.20 -3.87
C ARG A 74 12.12 8.70 -3.17
N LYS A 75 12.32 9.34 -2.02
CA LYS A 75 11.27 9.99 -1.21
C LYS A 75 10.31 10.83 -2.05
N PHE A 76 10.81 11.52 -3.08
CA PHE A 76 10.01 12.32 -4.00
C PHE A 76 8.90 11.51 -4.70
N PHE A 77 9.19 10.29 -5.19
CA PHE A 77 8.18 9.44 -5.83
C PHE A 77 7.11 9.00 -4.83
N ILE A 78 7.53 8.64 -3.61
CA ILE A 78 6.61 8.26 -2.53
C ILE A 78 5.67 9.43 -2.20
N PHE A 79 6.21 10.65 -2.05
CA PHE A 79 5.41 11.86 -1.82
C PHE A 79 4.43 12.16 -2.96
N LEU A 80 4.85 11.99 -4.22
CA LEU A 80 4.01 12.22 -5.40
C LEU A 80 2.82 11.28 -5.43
N VAL A 81 3.00 10.02 -5.02
CA VAL A 81 1.91 9.04 -4.94
C VAL A 81 0.97 9.31 -3.76
N ILE A 82 1.50 9.76 -2.63
CA ILE A 82 0.71 10.02 -1.41
C ILE A 82 -0.08 11.34 -1.51
N SER A 83 0.44 12.34 -2.23
CA SER A 83 -0.21 13.67 -2.33
C SER A 83 -1.65 13.65 -2.84
N PRO A 84 -2.06 12.89 -3.87
CA PRO A 84 -3.47 12.82 -4.28
C PRO A 84 -4.35 12.13 -3.22
N LEU A 85 -3.84 11.13 -2.50
CA LEU A 85 -4.60 10.47 -1.43
C LEU A 85 -4.90 11.45 -0.28
N ILE A 86 -3.90 12.25 0.11
CA ILE A 86 -4.07 13.31 1.11
C ILE A 86 -5.02 14.39 0.58
N SER A 87 -4.86 14.82 -0.67
CA SER A 87 -5.72 15.84 -1.28
C SER A 87 -7.18 15.41 -1.32
N VAL A 88 -7.46 14.15 -1.68
CA VAL A 88 -8.83 13.61 -1.65
C VAL A 88 -9.33 13.57 -0.21
N PHE A 89 -8.54 13.05 0.74
CA PHE A 89 -8.94 13.00 2.14
C PHE A 89 -9.25 14.38 2.73
N CYS A 90 -8.45 15.40 2.40
CA CYS A 90 -8.70 16.78 2.80
C CYS A 90 -9.89 17.41 2.05
N SER A 91 -10.11 17.04 0.78
CA SER A 91 -11.24 17.52 -0.03
C SER A 91 -12.57 16.85 0.33
N LEU A 92 -12.54 15.70 1.00
CA LEU A 92 -13.69 15.17 1.71
C LEU A 92 -13.89 16.06 2.95
N ASP A 93 -14.36 17.29 2.71
CA ASP A 93 -14.72 18.22 3.78
C ASP A 93 -15.57 17.48 4.81
N PRO A 94 -15.38 17.74 6.11
CA PRO A 94 -16.27 17.21 7.11
C PRO A 94 -17.68 17.71 6.77
N LEU A 95 -18.57 16.78 6.42
CA LEU A 95 -20.01 17.00 6.17
C LEU A 95 -20.74 17.74 7.31
N TRP A 96 -20.02 18.05 8.39
CA TRP A 96 -20.42 18.90 9.50
C TRP A 96 -20.48 20.41 9.20
N GLN A 97 -19.84 20.93 8.15
CA GLN A 97 -19.89 22.37 7.82
C GLN A 97 -21.05 22.79 6.91
N GLN A 98 -21.83 21.86 6.35
CA GLN A 98 -22.98 22.20 5.49
C GLN A 98 -24.31 22.43 6.25
N ASN A 99 -24.36 22.25 7.57
CA ASN A 99 -25.60 22.32 8.35
C ASN A 99 -25.62 23.41 9.45
N THR A 100 -24.84 24.47 9.28
CA THR A 100 -24.87 25.71 10.09
C THR A 100 -24.83 26.91 9.15
#